data_AF-X1K862-F1
#
_entry.id   AF-X1K862-F1
#
_cell.length_a   1.000
_cell.length_b   1.000
_cell.length_c   1.000
_cell.angle_alpha   90.00
_cell.angle_beta   90.00
_cell.angle_gamma   90.00
#
_symmetry.space_group_name_H-M   'P 1'
#
loop_
_entity.id
_entity.type
_entity.pdbx_description
1 polymer ?
#
loop_
_entity_poly.entity_id
_entity_poly.type
_entity_poly.pdbx_seq_one_letter_code
_entity_poly.pdbx_strand_id
1 'polypeptide(L)'
;MNNTLDVRQLIDQQPIGRYQKWVVFLGFLIIALDGLDVAIIGFIAPQLKSDWGLGAQSLGPVLSAALIGLALGALIAGPLADRYGRKAVLRYIAFPHLLDRYKPGVIGVLRSGRRFTNESNSYHDVGAALIEACAGQAETAMWLVCDRRTLAKYGLGFAKPAPMPLGPLLRNGYLLKGKTLAELAGKAGIDAQGLERTVRDYNLGAVQGEDRQYGRGSNSFNRYLADPQQQPNPCVAPVGEGPYFAVKVIMGDLGTFDGLRTSVVGEVLAADGQAIEGLYAVGNDRASIMGGNYPGAGITLGPIMTFGYITGRHLA
;
A
#
# COMPACT_ATOMS: atom_id res chain seq x y z
N MET A 1 -24.28 -53.27 5.52
CA MET A 1 -24.41 -52.61 4.21
C MET A 1 -23.55 -51.35 4.24
N ASN A 2 -22.35 -51.39 3.64
CA ASN A 2 -21.46 -50.24 3.58
C ASN A 2 -22.00 -49.24 2.56
N ASN A 3 -22.60 -48.16 3.05
CA ASN A 3 -23.12 -47.09 2.22
C ASN A 3 -21.94 -46.17 1.83
N THR A 4 -21.13 -46.59 0.87
CA THR A 4 -20.08 -45.75 0.28
C THR A 4 -20.76 -44.70 -0.59
N LEU A 5 -20.87 -43.49 -0.04
CA LEU A 5 -21.46 -42.35 -0.72
C LEU A 5 -20.51 -41.88 -1.82
N ASP A 6 -20.85 -42.13 -3.09
CA ASP A 6 -20.08 -41.65 -4.22
C ASP A 6 -20.30 -40.14 -4.37
N VAL A 7 -19.33 -39.38 -3.87
CA VAL A 7 -19.34 -37.91 -3.85
C VAL A 7 -19.46 -37.34 -5.26
N ARG A 8 -18.92 -38.00 -6.29
CA ARG A 8 -19.01 -37.52 -7.67
C ARG A 8 -20.44 -37.63 -8.19
N GLN A 9 -21.05 -38.80 -7.99
CA GLN A 9 -22.44 -39.05 -8.37
C GLN A 9 -23.41 -38.09 -7.66
N LEU A 10 -23.14 -37.78 -6.38
CA LEU A 10 -23.93 -36.81 -5.62
C LEU A 10 -23.79 -35.39 -6.18
N ILE A 11 -22.59 -34.97 -6.60
CA ILE A 11 -22.36 -33.63 -7.16
C ILE A 11 -23.03 -33.50 -8.54
N ASP A 12 -22.89 -34.52 -9.40
CA ASP A 12 -23.41 -34.51 -10.77
C ASP A 12 -24.95 -34.53 -10.83
N GLN A 13 -25.60 -35.11 -9.80
CA GLN A 13 -27.06 -35.17 -9.70
C GLN A 13 -27.69 -33.89 -9.14
N GLN A 14 -26.91 -32.96 -8.58
CA GLN A 14 -27.43 -31.76 -7.95
C GLN A 14 -27.47 -30.58 -8.94
N PRO A 15 -28.61 -29.88 -9.07
CA PRO A 15 -28.70 -28.70 -9.92
C PRO A 15 -27.82 -27.56 -9.38
N ILE A 16 -27.28 -26.73 -10.26
CA ILE A 16 -26.47 -25.58 -9.87
C ILE A 16 -27.32 -24.61 -9.03
N GLY A 17 -27.01 -24.55 -7.73
CA GLY A 17 -27.71 -23.73 -6.76
C GLY A 17 -27.44 -22.23 -6.90
N ARG A 18 -28.23 -21.41 -6.20
CA ARG A 18 -28.09 -19.93 -6.21
C ARG A 18 -26.72 -19.50 -5.71
N TYR A 19 -26.15 -20.20 -4.73
CA TYR A 19 -24.83 -19.91 -4.18
C TYR A 19 -23.74 -20.12 -5.23
N GLN A 20 -23.76 -21.25 -5.95
CA GLN A 20 -22.80 -21.55 -7.02
C GLN A 20 -22.91 -20.52 -8.16
N LYS A 21 -24.13 -20.14 -8.54
CA LYS A 21 -24.36 -19.07 -9.52
C LYS A 21 -23.78 -17.72 -9.06
N TRP A 22 -23.92 -17.38 -7.78
CA TRP A 22 -23.31 -16.18 -7.18
C TRP A 22 -21.78 -16.24 -7.18
N VAL A 23 -21.19 -17.39 -6.84
CA VAL A 23 -19.73 -17.58 -6.89
C VAL A 23 -19.21 -17.42 -8.31
N VAL A 24 -19.89 -18.01 -9.30
CA VAL A 24 -19.53 -17.86 -10.72
C VAL A 24 -19.65 -16.40 -11.16
N PHE A 25 -20.71 -15.69 -10.76
CA PHE A 25 -20.89 -14.28 -11.07
C PHE A 25 -19.81 -13.38 -10.44
N LEU A 26 -19.45 -13.62 -9.18
CA LEU A 26 -18.37 -12.90 -8.52
C LEU A 26 -17.01 -13.21 -9.16
N GLY A 27 -16.77 -14.47 -9.55
CA GLY A 27 -15.59 -14.86 -10.31
C GLY A 27 -15.51 -14.15 -11.66
N PHE A 28 -16.63 -14.06 -12.37
CA PHE A 28 -16.74 -13.29 -13.60
C PHE A 28 -16.43 -11.79 -13.38
N LEU A 29 -16.98 -11.17 -12.33
CA LEU A 29 -16.71 -9.76 -12.03
C LEU A 29 -15.22 -9.51 -11.73
N ILE A 30 -14.57 -10.41 -10.99
CA ILE A 30 -13.13 -10.31 -10.71
C ILE A 30 -12.33 -10.39 -12.00
N ILE A 31 -12.62 -11.37 -12.86
CA ILE A 31 -11.96 -11.53 -14.16
C ILE A 31 -12.24 -10.33 -15.08
N ALA A 32 -13.46 -9.78 -15.04
CA ALA A 32 -13.83 -8.61 -15.84
C ALA A 32 -13.07 -7.35 -15.41
N LEU A 33 -12.88 -7.15 -14.09
CA LEU A 33 -12.10 -6.03 -13.55
C LEU A 33 -10.61 -6.18 -13.84
N ASP A 34 -10.06 -7.39 -13.71
CA ASP A 34 -8.66 -7.67 -14.06
C ASP A 34 -8.42 -7.48 -15.58
N GLY A 35 -9.39 -7.90 -16.40
CA GLY A 35 -9.41 -7.64 -17.84
C GLY A 35 -9.52 -6.15 -18.19
N LEU A 36 -10.21 -5.35 -17.37
CA LEU A 36 -10.29 -3.90 -17.54
C LEU A 36 -8.92 -3.25 -17.29
N ASP A 37 -8.19 -3.67 -16.26
CA ASP A 37 -6.84 -3.17 -15.98
C ASP A 37 -5.88 -3.47 -17.14
N VAL A 38 -5.94 -4.68 -17.71
CA VAL A 38 -5.18 -5.04 -18.91
C VAL A 38 -5.61 -4.21 -20.14
N ALA A 39 -6.91 -3.94 -20.29
CA ALA A 39 -7.43 -3.14 -21.38
C ALA A 39 -7.03 -1.65 -21.29
N ILE A 40 -7.05 -1.07 -20.08
CA ILE A 40 -6.62 0.32 -19.81
C ILE A 40 -5.18 0.53 -20.25
N ILE A 41 -4.30 -0.45 -20.00
CA ILE A 41 -2.91 -0.39 -20.46
C ILE A 41 -2.83 -0.26 -21.99
N GLY A 42 -3.73 -0.93 -22.73
CA GLY A 42 -3.83 -0.81 -24.18
C GLY A 42 -4.23 0.60 -24.66
N PHE A 43 -4.99 1.35 -23.88
CA PHE A 43 -5.36 2.74 -24.17
C PHE A 43 -4.27 3.74 -23.79
N ILE A 44 -3.49 3.46 -22.75
CA ILE A 44 -2.40 4.33 -22.28
C ILE A 44 -1.12 4.12 -23.11
N ALA A 45 -0.89 2.92 -23.63
CA ALA A 45 0.31 2.57 -24.39
C ALA A 45 0.65 3.51 -25.57
N PRO A 46 -0.30 3.99 -26.40
CA PRO A 46 -0.02 4.96 -27.46
C PRO A 46 0.41 6.33 -26.95
N GLN A 47 -0.14 6.78 -25.81
CA GLN A 47 0.21 8.05 -25.18
C GLN A 47 1.61 7.98 -24.58
N LEU A 48 1.92 6.90 -23.85
CA LEU A 48 3.27 6.58 -23.36
C LEU A 48 4.29 6.52 -24.49
N LYS A 49 3.90 5.95 -25.63
CA LYS A 49 4.75 5.88 -26.83
C LYS A 49 5.10 7.27 -27.35
N SER A 50 4.12 8.16 -27.41
CA SER A 50 4.26 9.54 -27.88
C SER A 50 5.12 10.37 -26.92
N ASP A 51 4.80 10.34 -25.63
CA ASP A 51 5.43 11.19 -24.62
C ASP A 51 6.88 10.76 -24.34
N TRP A 52 7.19 9.46 -24.48
CA TRP A 52 8.52 8.92 -24.17
C TRP A 52 9.34 8.53 -25.41
N GLY A 53 8.84 8.81 -26.61
CA GLY A 53 9.54 8.56 -27.87
C GLY A 53 9.86 7.08 -28.15
N LEU A 54 9.02 6.15 -27.68
CA LEU A 54 9.30 4.71 -27.75
C LEU A 54 8.88 4.09 -29.11
N GLY A 55 9.65 3.11 -29.58
CA GLY A 55 9.27 2.28 -30.74
C GLY A 55 8.14 1.31 -30.41
N ALA A 56 7.28 0.97 -31.38
CA ALA A 56 6.17 0.02 -31.14
C ALA A 56 6.66 -1.38 -30.67
N GLN A 57 7.92 -1.70 -30.98
CA GLN A 57 8.56 -2.98 -30.67
C GLN A 57 8.98 -3.11 -29.19
N SER A 58 9.17 -2.00 -28.45
CA SER A 58 9.58 -2.04 -27.04
C SER A 58 8.39 -2.21 -26.08
N LEU A 59 7.17 -1.95 -26.52
CA LEU A 59 5.96 -2.11 -25.71
C LEU A 59 5.57 -3.58 -25.55
N GLY A 60 5.80 -4.43 -26.56
CA GLY A 60 5.43 -5.85 -26.54
C GLY A 60 5.98 -6.60 -25.31
N PRO A 61 7.30 -6.62 -25.09
CA PRO A 61 7.90 -7.27 -23.93
C PRO A 61 7.44 -6.69 -22.58
N VAL A 62 7.18 -5.39 -22.53
CA VAL A 62 6.72 -4.71 -21.31
C VAL A 62 5.34 -5.22 -20.89
N LEU A 63 4.44 -5.33 -21.86
CA LEU A 63 3.10 -5.88 -21.65
C LEU A 63 3.14 -7.37 -21.33
N SER A 64 4.02 -8.13 -21.97
CA SER A 64 4.20 -9.56 -21.70
C SER A 64 4.75 -9.84 -20.30
N ALA A 65 5.64 -9.00 -19.77
CA ALA A 65 6.21 -9.18 -18.43
C ALA A 65 5.14 -9.10 -17.33
N ALA A 66 4.15 -8.22 -17.46
CA ALA A 66 3.02 -8.14 -16.54
C ALA A 66 2.19 -9.44 -16.54
N LEU A 67 1.93 -10.00 -17.73
CA LEU A 67 1.19 -11.27 -17.88
C LEU A 67 1.97 -12.46 -17.32
N ILE A 68 3.29 -12.49 -17.50
CA ILE A 68 4.16 -13.54 -16.94
C ILE A 68 4.20 -13.44 -15.40
N GLY A 69 4.34 -12.23 -14.86
CA GLY A 69 4.32 -12.00 -13.41
C GLY A 69 2.99 -12.44 -12.79
N LEU A 70 1.87 -12.13 -13.45
CA LEU A 70 0.54 -12.60 -13.05
C LEU A 70 0.47 -14.13 -13.04
N ALA A 71 0.96 -14.78 -14.10
CA ALA A 71 0.96 -16.24 -14.21
C ALA A 71 1.78 -16.90 -13.09
N LEU A 72 2.99 -16.40 -12.82
CA LEU A 72 3.84 -16.91 -11.74
C LEU A 72 3.21 -16.68 -10.36
N GLY A 73 2.63 -15.50 -10.13
CA GLY A 73 1.90 -15.18 -8.91
C GLY A 73 0.72 -16.13 -8.67
N ALA A 74 -0.07 -16.40 -9.71
CA ALA A 74 -1.17 -17.36 -9.65
C ALA A 74 -0.70 -18.80 -9.37
N LEU A 75 0.39 -19.23 -10.03
CA LEU A 75 0.97 -20.56 -9.89
C LEU A 75 1.58 -20.82 -8.51
N ILE A 76 2.03 -19.78 -7.80
CA ILE A 76 2.64 -19.92 -6.47
C ILE A 76 1.59 -19.70 -5.36
N ALA A 77 0.81 -18.63 -5.46
CA ALA A 77 -0.15 -18.25 -4.42
C ALA A 77 -1.33 -19.24 -4.35
N GLY A 78 -1.76 -19.82 -5.47
CA GLY A 78 -2.83 -20.82 -5.51
C GLY A 78 -2.51 -22.06 -4.67
N PRO A 79 -1.44 -22.82 -5.00
CA PRO A 79 -1.05 -24.01 -4.25
C PRO A 79 -0.73 -23.74 -2.77
N LEU A 80 -0.11 -22.59 -2.47
CA LEU A 80 0.11 -22.19 -1.07
C LEU A 80 -1.21 -21.92 -0.34
N ALA A 81 -2.16 -21.26 -0.99
CA ALA A 81 -3.47 -20.96 -0.42
C ALA A 81 -4.35 -22.20 -0.27
N ASP A 82 -4.20 -23.19 -1.15
CA ASP A 82 -4.90 -24.47 -1.05
C ASP A 82 -4.29 -25.37 0.04
N ARG A 83 -2.95 -25.33 0.23
CA ARG A 83 -2.25 -26.12 1.26
C ARG A 83 -2.39 -25.56 2.67
N TYR A 84 -2.31 -24.25 2.84
CA TYR A 84 -2.31 -23.59 4.16
C TYR A 84 -3.60 -22.84 4.46
N GLY A 85 -4.53 -22.79 3.50
CA GLY A 85 -5.77 -22.04 3.57
C GLY A 85 -5.60 -20.58 3.17
N ARG A 86 -6.49 -20.09 2.29
CA ARG A 86 -6.51 -18.71 1.76
C ARG A 86 -6.37 -17.63 2.83
N LYS A 87 -7.03 -17.80 3.98
CA LYS A 87 -6.94 -16.86 5.11
C LYS A 87 -5.58 -16.86 5.80
N ALA A 88 -4.88 -17.99 5.88
CA ALA A 88 -3.56 -18.06 6.51
C ALA A 88 -2.50 -17.41 5.61
N VAL A 89 -2.54 -17.69 4.32
CA VAL A 89 -1.64 -17.06 3.32
C VAL A 89 -1.85 -15.54 3.27
N LEU A 90 -3.09 -15.06 3.35
CA LEU A 90 -3.39 -13.62 3.41
C LEU A 90 -3.13 -12.99 4.79
N ARG A 91 -3.11 -13.76 5.88
CA ARG A 91 -2.90 -13.25 7.26
C ARG A 91 -1.46 -12.78 7.50
N TYR A 92 -0.49 -13.36 6.79
CA TYR A 92 0.92 -12.98 6.91
C TYR A 92 1.32 -11.78 6.05
N ILE A 93 0.39 -11.23 5.26
CA ILE A 93 0.63 -9.99 4.51
C ILE A 93 0.31 -8.83 5.47
N ALA A 94 1.35 -8.15 5.95
CA ALA A 94 1.19 -6.90 6.68
C ALA A 94 0.31 -5.94 5.85
N PHE A 95 -0.70 -5.32 6.48
CA PHE A 95 -1.61 -4.44 5.75
C PHE A 95 -0.86 -3.17 5.33
N PRO A 96 -0.73 -2.87 4.02
CA PRO A 96 -0.02 -1.69 3.59
C PRO A 96 -0.92 -0.45 3.76
N HIS A 97 -0.48 0.50 4.58
CA HIS A 97 -1.21 1.74 4.89
C HIS A 97 -1.01 2.79 3.79
N LEU A 98 -1.54 2.53 2.59
CA LEU A 98 -1.40 3.40 1.41
C LEU A 98 -2.54 4.39 1.22
N LEU A 99 -3.74 4.12 1.75
CA LEU A 99 -4.95 4.90 1.45
C LEU A 99 -5.55 5.62 2.66
N ASP A 100 -5.52 4.98 3.82
CA ASP A 100 -6.19 5.48 5.03
C ASP A 100 -5.54 6.75 5.58
N ARG A 101 -4.21 6.87 5.46
CA ARG A 101 -3.46 8.09 5.82
C ARG A 101 -3.94 9.35 5.09
N TYR A 102 -4.49 9.20 3.88
CA TYR A 102 -4.97 10.32 3.07
C TYR A 102 -6.34 10.84 3.53
N LYS A 103 -7.10 10.03 4.28
CA LYS A 103 -8.50 10.33 4.58
C LYS A 103 -8.63 11.44 5.61
N PRO A 104 -9.57 12.39 5.38
CA PRO A 104 -9.79 13.49 6.30
C PRO A 104 -10.30 12.95 7.65
N GLY A 105 -9.92 13.59 8.76
CA GLY A 105 -10.24 13.12 10.12
C GLY A 105 -9.33 12.00 10.65
N VAL A 106 -8.36 11.54 9.85
CA VAL A 106 -7.28 10.62 10.28
C VAL A 106 -5.98 11.41 10.43
N ILE A 107 -5.29 11.29 11.56
CA ILE A 107 -3.96 11.88 11.77
C ILE A 107 -2.95 10.81 12.20
N GLY A 108 -1.65 11.03 11.91
CA GLY A 108 -0.57 10.15 12.31
C GLY A 108 0.26 10.76 13.43
N VAL A 109 0.41 10.06 14.55
CA VAL A 109 1.17 10.54 15.71
C VAL A 109 2.25 9.55 16.14
N LEU A 110 3.34 10.08 16.70
CA LEU A 110 4.38 9.27 17.35
C LEU A 110 3.94 8.83 18.75
N ARG A 111 4.79 8.03 19.40
CA ARG A 111 4.62 7.67 20.82
C ARG A 111 4.52 8.89 21.74
N SER A 112 5.15 10.00 21.39
CA SER A 112 5.04 11.28 22.12
C SER A 112 3.68 11.99 21.93
N GLY A 113 2.74 11.40 21.19
CA GLY A 113 1.45 12.01 20.86
C GLY A 113 1.52 13.14 19.83
N ARG A 114 2.69 13.42 19.24
CA ARG A 114 2.90 14.51 18.27
C ARG A 114 2.82 14.00 16.84
N ARG A 115 2.23 14.80 15.94
CA ARG A 115 2.40 14.63 14.49
C ARG A 115 3.82 15.00 14.08
N PHE A 116 4.32 14.41 13.01
CA PHE A 116 5.70 14.58 12.54
C PHE A 116 5.83 14.90 11.04
N THR A 117 4.75 14.73 10.27
CA THR A 117 4.76 14.96 8.82
C THR A 117 3.35 15.17 8.29
N ASN A 118 3.25 15.51 7.00
CA ASN A 118 2.01 15.50 6.22
C ASN A 118 1.65 14.05 5.85
N GLU A 119 0.58 13.51 6.44
CA GLU A 119 0.18 12.12 6.25
C GLU A 119 -0.27 11.79 4.81
N SER A 120 -0.54 12.80 3.98
CA SER A 120 -0.90 12.65 2.57
C SER A 120 0.30 12.70 1.61
N ASN A 121 1.53 12.80 2.13
CA ASN A 121 2.73 12.61 1.31
C ASN A 121 2.90 11.13 0.90
N SER A 122 3.82 10.90 -0.04
CA SER A 122 4.10 9.55 -0.53
C SER A 122 4.47 8.64 0.64
N TYR A 123 4.18 7.35 0.51
CA TYR A 123 4.53 6.39 1.55
C TYR A 123 6.04 6.37 1.82
N HIS A 124 6.86 6.70 0.82
CA HIS A 124 8.30 6.84 0.95
C HIS A 124 8.66 8.05 1.83
N ASP A 125 8.12 9.24 1.53
CA ASP A 125 8.42 10.46 2.29
C ASP A 125 7.93 10.37 3.73
N VAL A 126 6.74 9.78 3.94
CA VAL A 126 6.22 9.55 5.30
C VAL A 126 7.07 8.50 6.02
N GLY A 127 7.56 7.49 5.31
CA GLY A 127 8.47 6.50 5.87
C GLY A 127 9.82 7.08 6.28
N ALA A 128 10.43 7.90 5.42
CA ALA A 128 11.67 8.62 5.72
C ALA A 128 11.51 9.55 6.93
N ALA A 129 10.44 10.35 6.94
CA ALA A 129 10.13 11.23 8.07
C ALA A 129 9.87 10.44 9.37
N LEU A 130 9.28 9.24 9.29
CA LEU A 130 9.02 8.40 10.46
C LEU A 130 10.33 7.81 11.02
N ILE A 131 11.24 7.38 10.14
CA ILE A 131 12.58 6.91 10.53
C ILE A 131 13.34 8.05 11.25
N GLU A 132 13.35 9.24 10.67
CA GLU A 132 14.01 10.41 11.27
C GLU A 132 13.39 10.78 12.62
N ALA A 133 12.07 10.87 12.69
CA ALA A 133 11.36 11.24 13.91
C ALA A 133 11.46 10.19 15.04
N CYS A 134 11.75 8.94 14.69
CA CYS A 134 12.00 7.84 15.63
C CYS A 134 13.49 7.54 15.84
N ALA A 135 14.41 8.38 15.35
CA ALA A 135 15.84 8.18 15.55
C ALA A 135 16.19 8.03 17.05
N GLY A 136 16.93 6.97 17.39
CA GLY A 136 17.29 6.63 18.76
C GLY A 136 16.18 6.00 19.61
N GLN A 137 14.98 5.78 19.05
CA GLN A 137 13.91 5.04 19.73
C GLN A 137 14.02 3.54 19.45
N ALA A 138 13.49 2.71 20.37
CA ALA A 138 13.51 1.26 20.23
C ALA A 138 12.65 0.73 19.07
N GLU A 139 11.72 1.54 18.55
CA GLU A 139 10.78 1.14 17.52
C GLU A 139 10.42 2.32 16.62
N THR A 140 10.47 2.09 15.31
CA THR A 140 10.04 3.05 14.28
C THR A 140 8.57 2.81 13.96
N ALA A 141 7.70 3.49 14.70
CA ALA A 141 6.26 3.32 14.59
C ALA A 141 5.49 4.63 14.82
N MET A 142 4.34 4.73 14.15
CA MET A 142 3.34 5.75 14.38
C MET A 142 1.99 5.10 14.69
N TRP A 143 1.04 5.90 15.14
CA TRP A 143 -0.35 5.50 15.32
C TRP A 143 -1.21 6.39 14.43
N LEU A 144 -2.01 5.77 13.57
CA LEU A 144 -3.08 6.50 12.90
C LEU A 144 -4.27 6.56 13.84
N VAL A 145 -4.77 7.76 14.09
CA VAL A 145 -5.83 8.07 15.04
C VAL A 145 -7.01 8.70 14.31
N CYS A 146 -8.23 8.25 14.61
CA CYS A 146 -9.46 8.86 14.11
C CYS A 146 -10.64 8.70 15.08
N ASP A 147 -11.69 9.46 14.85
CA ASP A 147 -12.96 9.35 15.58
C ASP A 147 -13.91 8.29 14.96
N ARG A 148 -15.04 8.04 15.64
CA ARG A 148 -16.03 7.05 15.20
C ARG A 148 -16.67 7.36 13.83
N ARG A 149 -16.97 8.63 13.54
CA ARG A 149 -17.59 9.03 12.27
C ARG A 149 -16.61 8.80 11.13
N THR A 150 -15.35 9.17 11.33
CA THR A 150 -14.26 8.97 10.38
C THR A 150 -14.04 7.48 10.12
N LEU A 151 -13.91 6.67 11.18
CA LEU A 151 -13.76 5.22 11.05
C LEU A 151 -14.95 4.57 10.34
N ALA A 152 -16.18 4.99 10.66
CA ALA A 152 -17.38 4.45 10.03
C ALA A 152 -17.45 4.80 8.53
N LYS A 153 -16.96 5.97 8.13
CA LYS A 153 -16.99 6.41 6.73
C LYS A 153 -15.88 5.79 5.89
N TYR A 154 -14.65 5.75 6.39
CA TYR A 154 -13.47 5.38 5.59
C TYR A 154 -12.78 4.08 6.01
N GLY A 155 -13.03 3.59 7.22
CA GLY A 155 -12.22 2.54 7.82
C GLY A 155 -10.86 3.05 8.30
N LEU A 156 -10.05 2.13 8.84
CA LEU A 156 -8.68 2.39 9.29
C LEU A 156 -7.88 1.08 9.18
N GLY A 157 -6.91 1.05 8.27
CA GLY A 157 -6.21 -0.18 7.92
C GLY A 157 -7.14 -1.32 7.48
N PHE A 158 -7.03 -2.46 8.16
CA PHE A 158 -7.87 -3.65 7.95
C PHE A 158 -9.31 -3.48 8.50
N ALA A 159 -9.55 -2.47 9.35
CA ALA A 159 -10.89 -2.14 9.80
C ALA A 159 -11.66 -1.46 8.66
N LYS A 160 -12.61 -2.19 8.07
CA LYS A 160 -13.43 -1.69 6.95
C LYS A 160 -14.48 -0.68 7.43
N PRO A 161 -14.97 0.22 6.54
CA PRO A 161 -16.08 1.13 6.83
C PRO A 161 -17.33 0.40 7.34
N ALA A 162 -18.24 1.18 7.93
CA ALA A 162 -19.55 0.68 8.34
C ALA A 162 -20.30 0.04 7.16
N PRO A 163 -21.11 -1.01 7.42
CA PRO A 163 -21.48 -1.57 8.72
C PRO A 163 -20.62 -2.78 9.16
N MET A 164 -19.35 -2.86 8.75
CA MET A 164 -18.52 -4.04 9.03
C MET A 164 -18.18 -4.19 10.53
N PRO A 165 -18.17 -5.43 11.08
CA PRO A 165 -17.98 -5.64 12.51
C PRO A 165 -16.53 -5.38 12.95
N LEU A 166 -16.37 -4.46 13.91
CA LEU A 166 -15.07 -4.11 14.49
C LEU A 166 -14.63 -5.03 15.64
N GLY A 167 -15.57 -5.76 16.25
CA GLY A 167 -15.35 -6.57 17.45
C GLY A 167 -14.15 -7.53 17.38
N PRO A 168 -13.93 -8.29 16.28
CA PRO A 168 -12.75 -9.14 16.14
C PRO A 168 -11.42 -8.36 16.19
N LEU A 169 -11.37 -7.19 15.57
CA LEU A 169 -10.17 -6.33 15.50
C LEU A 169 -9.89 -5.61 16.82
N LEU A 170 -10.92 -5.31 17.59
CA LEU A 170 -10.79 -4.78 18.94
C LEU A 170 -10.26 -5.85 19.90
N ARG A 171 -10.77 -7.10 19.78
CA ARG A 171 -10.38 -8.21 20.67
C ARG A 171 -8.95 -8.70 20.45
N ASN A 172 -8.45 -8.66 19.21
CA ASN A 172 -7.09 -9.10 18.91
C ASN A 172 -6.03 -7.98 19.03
N GLY A 173 -6.42 -6.79 19.48
CA GLY A 173 -5.52 -5.66 19.69
C GLY A 173 -5.06 -4.95 18.40
N TYR A 174 -5.54 -5.35 17.22
CA TYR A 174 -5.23 -4.66 15.96
C TYR A 174 -5.75 -3.23 15.99
N LEU A 175 -7.02 -3.06 16.40
CA LEU A 175 -7.67 -1.77 16.53
C LEU A 175 -7.82 -1.46 18.02
N LEU A 176 -7.31 -0.32 18.45
CA LEU A 176 -7.46 0.18 19.80
C LEU A 176 -8.66 1.14 19.86
N LYS A 177 -9.32 1.20 21.01
CA LYS A 177 -10.49 2.08 21.25
C LYS A 177 -10.43 2.72 22.62
N GLY A 178 -10.67 4.02 22.69
CA GLY A 178 -10.89 4.78 23.93
C GLY A 178 -12.13 5.66 23.83
N LYS A 179 -12.83 5.89 24.94
CA LYS A 179 -13.92 6.88 24.99
C LYS A 179 -13.38 8.30 24.90
N THR A 180 -12.20 8.54 25.49
CA THR A 180 -11.44 9.79 25.41
C THR A 180 -10.09 9.55 24.73
N LEU A 181 -9.43 10.63 24.31
CA LEU A 181 -8.07 10.57 23.77
C LEU A 181 -7.08 10.06 24.82
N ALA A 182 -7.20 10.48 26.08
CA ALA A 182 -6.38 9.94 27.17
C ALA A 182 -6.56 8.42 27.36
N GLU A 183 -7.79 7.90 27.31
CA GLU A 183 -8.02 6.45 27.40
C GLU A 183 -7.41 5.70 26.21
N LEU A 184 -7.56 6.24 25.00
CA LEU A 184 -6.95 5.67 23.81
C LEU A 184 -5.42 5.66 23.91
N ALA A 185 -4.84 6.78 24.33
CA ALA A 185 -3.40 6.96 24.48
C ALA A 185 -2.82 5.97 25.49
N GLY A 186 -3.47 5.80 26.65
CA GLY A 186 -3.07 4.82 27.65
C GLY A 186 -3.05 3.38 27.11
N LYS A 187 -4.05 3.00 26.30
CA LYS A 187 -4.09 1.68 25.66
C LYS A 187 -3.07 1.52 24.53
N ALA A 188 -2.74 2.60 23.83
CA ALA A 188 -1.79 2.62 22.73
C ALA A 188 -0.33 2.79 23.18
N GLY A 189 -0.10 3.15 24.45
CA GLY A 189 1.22 3.53 24.96
C GLY A 189 1.73 4.85 24.38
N ILE A 190 0.81 5.78 24.08
CA ILE A 190 1.08 7.15 23.60
C ILE A 190 1.01 8.11 24.79
N ASP A 191 1.79 9.20 24.77
CA ASP A 191 1.60 10.31 25.71
C ASP A 191 0.21 10.94 25.56
N ALA A 192 -0.62 10.80 26.59
CA ALA A 192 -2.00 11.28 26.62
C ALA A 192 -2.09 12.80 26.46
N GLN A 193 -1.26 13.56 27.17
CA GLN A 193 -1.31 15.02 27.12
C GLN A 193 -0.82 15.55 25.77
N GLY A 194 0.24 14.93 25.23
CA GLY A 194 0.75 15.20 23.89
C GLY A 194 -0.30 14.94 22.81
N LEU A 195 -1.04 13.83 22.91
CA LEU A 195 -2.10 13.50 21.95
C LEU A 195 -3.27 14.50 22.01
N GLU A 196 -3.75 14.81 23.22
CA GLU A 196 -4.85 15.78 23.40
C GLU A 196 -4.49 17.16 22.87
N ARG A 197 -3.26 17.62 23.14
CA ARG A 197 -2.72 18.87 22.62
C ARG A 197 -2.66 18.85 21.09
N THR A 198 -2.11 17.78 20.52
CA THR A 198 -2.00 17.63 19.06
C THR A 198 -3.36 17.64 18.36
N VAL A 199 -4.35 16.93 18.89
CA VAL A 199 -5.70 16.92 18.31
C VAL A 199 -6.36 18.29 18.42
N ARG A 200 -6.25 18.95 19.57
CA ARG A 200 -6.76 20.32 19.75
C ARG A 200 -6.13 21.29 18.75
N ASP A 201 -4.81 21.29 18.65
CA ASP A 201 -4.07 22.26 17.84
C ASP A 201 -4.30 22.00 16.33
N TYR A 202 -4.35 20.73 15.91
CA TYR A 202 -4.73 20.35 14.54
C TYR A 202 -6.15 20.83 14.19
N ASN A 203 -7.11 20.63 15.10
CA ASN A 203 -8.50 20.98 14.85
C ASN A 203 -8.73 22.49 14.66
N LEU A 204 -7.87 23.37 15.21
CA LEU A 204 -7.98 24.83 15.03
C LEU A 204 -7.94 25.25 13.56
N GLY A 205 -7.12 24.61 12.74
CA GLY A 205 -7.08 24.82 11.29
C GLY A 205 -8.02 23.87 10.54
N ALA A 206 -8.15 22.63 11.01
CA ALA A 206 -8.85 21.59 10.27
C ALA A 206 -10.35 21.88 10.08
N VAL A 207 -10.98 22.65 10.99
CA VAL A 207 -12.37 23.12 10.82
C VAL A 207 -12.55 23.99 9.58
N GLN A 208 -11.49 24.63 9.08
CA GLN A 208 -11.46 25.42 7.85
C GLN A 208 -10.80 24.66 6.68
N GLY A 209 -10.50 23.36 6.85
CA GLY A 209 -9.78 22.57 5.86
C GLY A 209 -8.28 22.90 5.76
N GLU A 210 -7.70 23.54 6.78
CA GLU A 210 -6.29 23.94 6.80
C GLU A 210 -5.48 23.04 7.74
N ASP A 211 -4.37 22.49 7.25
CA ASP A 211 -3.34 21.91 8.12
C ASP A 211 -2.17 22.90 8.25
N ARG A 212 -2.18 23.66 9.34
CA ARG A 212 -1.20 24.71 9.63
C ARG A 212 0.20 24.19 9.90
N GLN A 213 0.33 22.93 10.29
CA GLN A 213 1.61 22.38 10.74
C GLN A 213 2.43 21.82 9.57
N TYR A 214 1.78 21.11 8.65
CA TYR A 214 2.47 20.40 7.56
C TYR A 214 1.87 20.64 6.17
N GLY A 215 0.89 21.55 6.04
CA GLY A 215 0.32 21.90 4.74
C GLY A 215 -0.38 20.74 4.04
N ARG A 216 -0.98 19.81 4.79
CA ARG A 216 -1.69 18.65 4.23
C ARG A 216 -2.80 19.05 3.25
N GLY A 217 -2.76 18.44 2.07
CA GLY A 217 -3.68 18.75 0.98
C GLY A 217 -3.31 20.02 0.21
N SER A 218 -2.09 20.53 0.32
CA SER A 218 -1.65 21.73 -0.43
C SER A 218 -1.33 21.46 -1.91
N ASN A 219 -1.06 20.22 -2.30
CA ASN A 219 -0.70 19.84 -3.67
C ASN A 219 -1.63 18.76 -4.26
N SER A 220 -1.54 18.54 -5.57
CA SER A 220 -2.36 17.57 -6.31
C SER A 220 -2.12 16.13 -5.84
N PHE A 221 -0.88 15.78 -5.51
CA PHE A 221 -0.51 14.45 -5.03
C PHE A 221 -1.25 14.08 -3.74
N ASN A 222 -1.26 14.98 -2.74
CA ASN A 222 -1.99 14.79 -1.50
C ASN A 222 -3.49 14.58 -1.73
N ARG A 223 -4.07 15.31 -2.70
CA ARG A 223 -5.52 15.32 -2.95
C ARG A 223 -6.00 14.10 -3.74
N TYR A 224 -5.13 13.44 -4.50
CA TYR A 224 -5.50 12.36 -5.42
C TYR A 224 -6.22 11.18 -4.75
N LEU A 225 -5.75 10.73 -3.58
CA LEU A 225 -6.32 9.58 -2.84
C LEU A 225 -7.26 9.99 -1.69
N ALA A 226 -7.51 11.29 -1.53
CA ALA A 226 -8.30 11.84 -0.44
C ALA A 226 -9.82 11.67 -0.69
N ASP A 227 -10.68 12.37 0.06
CA ASP A 227 -12.13 12.37 -0.21
C ASP A 227 -12.53 13.66 -0.95
N PRO A 228 -12.84 13.61 -2.26
CA PRO A 228 -13.21 14.81 -3.02
C PRO A 228 -14.51 15.48 -2.54
N GLN A 229 -15.36 14.75 -1.81
CA GLN A 229 -16.58 15.30 -1.22
C GLN A 229 -16.31 16.09 0.07
N GLN A 230 -15.14 15.91 0.69
CA GLN A 230 -14.71 16.71 1.83
C GLN A 230 -14.20 18.08 1.32
N GLN A 231 -14.84 19.15 1.79
CA GLN A 231 -14.54 20.52 1.39
C GLN A 231 -14.21 21.37 2.62
N PRO A 232 -13.42 22.45 2.47
CA PRO A 232 -12.78 22.93 1.24
C PRO A 232 -11.50 22.17 0.85
N ASN A 233 -11.01 21.27 1.73
CA ASN A 233 -9.82 20.48 1.50
C ASN A 233 -10.14 18.99 1.63
N PRO A 234 -9.94 18.18 0.58
CA PRO A 234 -10.32 16.77 0.59
C PRO A 234 -9.51 15.92 1.57
N CYS A 235 -8.35 16.40 2.00
CA CYS A 235 -7.43 15.69 2.90
C CYS A 235 -7.63 16.05 4.38
N VAL A 236 -8.32 17.16 4.69
CA VAL A 236 -8.33 17.76 6.02
C VAL A 236 -9.75 17.90 6.55
N ALA A 237 -9.97 17.30 7.73
CA ALA A 237 -11.15 17.51 8.56
C ALA A 237 -10.75 17.34 10.02
N PRO A 238 -11.48 17.95 10.96
CA PRO A 238 -11.22 17.75 12.38
C PRO A 238 -11.29 16.28 12.77
N VAL A 239 -10.45 15.88 13.73
CA VAL A 239 -10.69 14.66 14.50
C VAL A 239 -11.86 14.96 15.44
N GLY A 240 -13.00 14.32 15.17
CA GLY A 240 -14.28 14.64 15.81
C GLY A 240 -14.42 14.13 17.25
N GLU A 241 -15.68 13.94 17.67
CA GLU A 241 -15.99 13.41 19.00
C GLU A 241 -15.81 11.90 19.07
N GLY A 242 -15.39 11.43 20.25
CA GLY A 242 -15.16 10.03 20.53
C GLY A 242 -16.41 9.13 20.40
N PRO A 243 -16.24 7.80 20.48
CA PRO A 243 -15.01 7.12 20.82
C PRO A 243 -13.94 7.25 19.74
N TYR A 244 -12.69 7.25 20.18
CA TYR A 244 -11.50 7.36 19.35
C TYR A 244 -10.89 5.99 19.11
N PHE A 245 -10.21 5.85 17.98
CA PHE A 245 -9.58 4.62 17.55
C PHE A 245 -8.15 4.86 17.11
N ALA A 246 -7.30 3.86 17.32
CA ALA A 246 -5.93 3.88 16.81
C ALA A 246 -5.54 2.53 16.21
N VAL A 247 -4.73 2.57 15.16
CA VAL A 247 -3.97 1.42 14.66
C VAL A 247 -2.50 1.77 14.68
N LYS A 248 -1.67 0.84 15.18
CA LYS A 248 -0.22 0.99 15.14
C LYS A 248 0.29 0.65 13.75
N VAL A 249 1.06 1.55 13.18
CA VAL A 249 1.72 1.38 11.88
C VAL A 249 3.22 1.30 12.15
N ILE A 250 3.81 0.19 11.75
CA ILE A 250 5.26 -0.04 11.82
C ILE A 250 5.88 0.24 10.46
N MET A 251 7.14 0.65 10.45
CA MET A 251 7.88 0.77 9.21
C MET A 251 8.16 -0.61 8.61
N GLY A 252 7.81 -0.73 7.33
CA GLY A 252 8.22 -1.83 6.47
C GLY A 252 8.77 -1.26 5.17
N ASP A 253 9.51 -2.09 4.44
CA ASP A 253 10.08 -1.75 3.14
C ASP A 253 9.42 -2.55 2.01
N LEU A 254 9.48 -2.01 0.80
CA LEU A 254 9.05 -2.67 -0.44
C LEU A 254 10.26 -3.03 -1.33
N GLY A 255 11.48 -2.94 -0.78
CA GLY A 255 12.74 -3.05 -1.49
C GLY A 255 13.74 -1.96 -1.08
N THR A 256 15.01 -2.22 -1.37
CA THR A 256 16.14 -1.32 -1.11
C THR A 256 16.48 -0.50 -2.36
N PHE A 257 16.95 0.73 -2.16
CA PHE A 257 17.50 1.58 -3.23
C PHE A 257 19.02 1.43 -3.39
N ASP A 258 19.68 0.87 -2.39
CA ASP A 258 21.10 0.58 -2.44
C ASP A 258 21.37 -0.74 -3.18
N GLY A 259 22.58 -0.89 -3.69
CA GLY A 259 22.99 -2.07 -4.46
C GLY A 259 24.35 -1.89 -5.12
N LEU A 260 24.68 -2.80 -6.03
CA LEU A 260 25.94 -2.78 -6.76
C LEU A 260 26.03 -1.53 -7.65
N ARG A 261 27.19 -0.84 -7.62
CA ARG A 261 27.48 0.21 -8.59
C ARG A 261 27.60 -0.43 -9.97
N THR A 262 26.89 0.10 -10.95
CA THR A 262 26.94 -0.42 -12.31
C THR A 262 27.19 0.67 -13.34
N SER A 263 27.74 0.29 -14.50
CA SER A 263 27.69 1.10 -15.71
C SER A 263 26.25 1.26 -16.23
N VAL A 264 26.06 2.04 -17.30
CA VAL A 264 24.76 2.21 -17.96
C VAL A 264 24.23 0.88 -18.51
N VAL A 265 25.12 0.03 -19.02
CA VAL A 265 24.75 -1.28 -19.59
C VAL A 265 24.65 -2.39 -18.54
N GLY A 266 24.91 -2.08 -17.28
CA GLY A 266 24.71 -2.99 -16.14
C GLY A 266 25.95 -3.75 -15.68
N GLU A 267 27.15 -3.46 -16.22
CA GLU A 267 28.40 -4.06 -15.74
C GLU A 267 28.64 -3.65 -14.28
N VAL A 268 28.98 -4.59 -13.41
CA VAL A 268 29.31 -4.28 -12.02
C VAL A 268 30.67 -3.60 -11.95
N LEU A 269 30.75 -2.50 -11.20
CA LEU A 269 31.96 -1.70 -11.06
C LEU A 269 32.67 -2.03 -9.74
N ALA A 270 33.98 -2.25 -9.82
CA ALA A 270 34.86 -2.36 -8.67
C ALA A 270 35.02 -1.00 -7.96
N ALA A 271 35.69 -1.00 -6.80
CA ALA A 271 35.89 0.21 -5.99
C ALA A 271 36.64 1.33 -6.73
N ASP A 272 37.55 0.96 -7.64
CA ASP A 272 38.30 1.87 -8.52
C ASP A 272 37.51 2.35 -9.75
N GLY A 273 36.27 1.86 -9.91
CA GLY A 273 35.38 2.20 -11.02
C GLY A 273 35.58 1.36 -12.28
N GLN A 274 36.50 0.39 -12.30
CA GLN A 274 36.67 -0.52 -13.43
C GLN A 274 35.54 -1.55 -13.48
N ALA A 275 35.12 -1.91 -14.70
CA ALA A 275 34.14 -2.97 -14.90
C ALA A 275 34.74 -4.33 -14.54
N ILE A 276 33.99 -5.15 -13.80
CA ILE A 276 34.35 -6.53 -13.51
C ILE A 276 33.88 -7.40 -14.67
N GLU A 277 34.83 -8.00 -15.38
CA GLU A 277 34.57 -8.79 -16.58
C GLU A 277 33.55 -9.91 -16.31
N GLY A 278 32.53 -9.98 -17.16
CA GLY A 278 31.48 -11.01 -17.11
C GLY A 278 30.45 -10.85 -15.99
N LEU A 279 30.52 -9.81 -15.16
CA LEU A 279 29.60 -9.60 -14.05
C LEU A 279 28.64 -8.43 -14.29
N TYR A 280 27.34 -8.70 -14.24
CA TYR A 280 26.28 -7.73 -14.49
C TYR A 280 25.22 -7.76 -13.39
N ALA A 281 24.61 -6.60 -13.10
CA ALA A 281 23.51 -6.48 -12.16
C ALA A 281 22.37 -5.62 -12.74
N VAL A 282 21.13 -6.06 -12.50
CA VAL A 282 19.90 -5.39 -12.96
C VAL A 282 18.90 -5.31 -11.82
N GLY A 283 17.98 -4.36 -11.93
CA GLY A 283 16.91 -4.20 -10.95
C GLY A 283 17.34 -3.74 -9.57
N ASN A 284 16.87 -4.41 -8.52
CA ASN A 284 17.19 -4.01 -7.14
C ASN A 284 18.57 -4.47 -6.69
N ASP A 285 19.26 -5.31 -7.47
CA ASP A 285 20.65 -5.71 -7.17
C ASP A 285 21.65 -4.60 -7.53
N ARG A 286 21.25 -3.64 -8.37
CA ARG A 286 22.04 -2.44 -8.68
C ARG A 286 21.59 -1.26 -7.82
N ALA A 287 22.53 -0.37 -7.53
CA ALA A 287 22.21 0.92 -6.96
C ALA A 287 21.18 1.63 -7.85
N SER A 288 20.08 2.07 -7.23
CA SER A 288 18.99 2.70 -7.96
C SER A 288 19.42 4.03 -8.54
N ILE A 289 19.04 4.26 -9.80
CA ILE A 289 19.25 5.53 -10.48
C ILE A 289 18.51 6.71 -9.83
N MET A 290 17.56 6.42 -8.93
CA MET A 290 16.79 7.44 -8.21
C MET A 290 17.48 7.91 -6.94
N GLY A 291 18.63 7.33 -6.58
CA GLY A 291 19.46 7.79 -5.46
C GLY A 291 18.72 7.82 -4.13
N GLY A 292 17.86 6.82 -3.89
CA GLY A 292 17.05 6.74 -2.67
C GLY A 292 15.71 7.47 -2.72
N ASN A 293 15.35 8.14 -3.81
CA ASN A 293 14.10 8.89 -3.92
C ASN A 293 12.98 8.07 -4.59
N TYR A 294 11.73 8.41 -4.26
CA TYR A 294 10.54 7.83 -4.85
C TYR A 294 9.74 8.87 -5.66
N PRO A 295 10.05 9.08 -6.95
CA PRO A 295 9.36 10.09 -7.78
C PRO A 295 7.93 9.70 -8.18
N GLY A 296 7.56 8.41 -8.13
CA GLY A 296 6.21 7.98 -8.49
C GLY A 296 6.00 6.48 -8.61
N ALA A 297 4.75 6.10 -8.85
CA ALA A 297 4.35 4.71 -9.04
C ALA A 297 5.11 4.07 -10.22
N GLY A 298 5.52 2.81 -10.06
CA GLY A 298 6.23 2.07 -11.10
C GLY A 298 7.74 2.28 -11.15
N ILE A 299 8.32 3.05 -10.22
CA ILE A 299 9.75 3.37 -10.19
C ILE A 299 10.69 2.16 -10.06
N THR A 300 10.20 1.04 -9.57
CA THR A 300 10.98 -0.19 -9.48
C THR A 300 10.91 -0.96 -10.81
N LEU A 301 9.69 -1.20 -11.30
CA LEU A 301 9.45 -2.00 -12.49
C LEU A 301 9.97 -1.34 -13.78
N GLY A 302 9.73 -0.04 -13.97
CA GLY A 302 10.17 0.67 -15.17
C GLY A 302 11.69 0.54 -15.41
N PRO A 303 12.53 0.98 -14.46
CA PRO A 303 13.97 0.82 -14.54
C PRO A 303 14.44 -0.64 -14.64
N ILE A 304 13.83 -1.59 -13.90
CA ILE A 304 14.16 -3.02 -14.03
C ILE A 304 14.02 -3.47 -15.49
N MET A 305 12.90 -3.13 -16.11
CA MET A 305 12.59 -3.58 -17.47
C MET A 305 13.49 -2.89 -18.49
N THR A 306 13.71 -1.59 -18.35
CA THR A 306 14.58 -0.81 -19.23
C THR A 306 16.04 -1.30 -19.15
N PHE A 307 16.61 -1.37 -17.95
CA PHE A 307 18.01 -1.77 -17.80
C PHE A 307 18.21 -3.26 -18.03
N GLY A 308 17.25 -4.10 -17.66
CA GLY A 308 17.27 -5.52 -18.01
C GLY A 308 17.34 -5.75 -19.52
N TYR A 309 16.57 -4.97 -20.30
CA TYR A 309 16.65 -5.00 -21.76
C TYR A 309 18.00 -4.50 -22.29
N ILE A 310 18.51 -3.39 -21.77
CA ILE A 310 19.80 -2.82 -22.19
C ILE A 310 20.93 -3.82 -21.93
N THR A 311 20.99 -4.42 -20.74
CA THR A 311 21.98 -5.43 -20.38
C THR A 311 21.85 -6.66 -21.26
N GLY A 312 20.64 -7.17 -21.48
CA GLY A 312 20.40 -8.31 -22.37
C GLY A 312 20.86 -8.07 -23.81
N ARG A 313 20.71 -6.84 -24.33
CA ARG A 313 21.21 -6.46 -25.67
C ARG A 313 22.71 -6.30 -25.75
N HIS A 314 23.35 -5.87 -24.66
CA HIS A 314 24.80 -5.72 -24.61
C HIS A 314 25.51 -7.09 -24.58
N LEU A 315 24.87 -8.10 -23.97
CA LEU A 315 25.37 -9.46 -23.88
C LEU A 315 25.18 -10.31 -25.16
N ALA A 316 24.30 -9.89 -26.07
CA ALA A 316 23.92 -10.63 -27.28
C ALA A 316 24.73 -10.17 -28.50
#